data_AF-A0A2E5JR73-F1
#
_entry.id   AF-A0A2E5JR73-F1
#
_cell.length_a   1.000
_cell.length_b   1.000
_cell.length_c   1.000
_cell.angle_alpha   90.00
_cell.angle_beta   90.00
_cell.angle_gamma   90.00
#
_symmetry.space_group_name_H-M   'P 1'
#
loop_
_entity.id
_entity.type
_entity.pdbx_description
1 polymer ?
#
loop_
_entity_poly.entity_id
_entity_poly.type
_entity_poly.pdbx_seq_one_letter_code
_entity_poly.pdbx_strand_id
1 'polypeptide(L)' 'MKKAFDTVTAFVEDVTSLLTGLVMLGIVVGILFDDYFGVVAAMGELMSKFGDAGFAGLLALMIIVFWYNKN' A
#
# COMPACT_ATOMS: atom_id res chain seq x y z
N MET A 1 19.83 -23.35 3.93
CA MET A 1 18.60 -22.83 3.29
C MET A 1 17.91 -21.76 4.13
N LYS A 2 17.43 -22.04 5.36
CA LYS A 2 16.83 -21.01 6.25
C LYS A 2 17.65 -19.72 6.38
N LYS A 3 18.93 -19.82 6.77
CA LYS A 3 19.82 -18.65 6.87
C LYS A 3 19.94 -17.79 5.60
N ALA A 4 19.86 -18.41 4.42
CA ALA A 4 19.93 -17.67 3.16
C ALA A 4 18.62 -16.90 2.91
N PHE A 5 17.47 -17.51 3.19
CA PHE A 5 16.18 -16.81 3.16
C PHE A 5 16.11 -15.70 4.21
N ASP A 6 16.58 -15.95 5.44
CA ASP A 6 16.60 -14.96 6.52
C ASP A 6 17.44 -13.72 6.13
N THR A 7 18.59 -13.94 5.49
CA THR A 7 19.46 -12.84 5.02
C THR A 7 18.82 -12.03 3.90
N VAL A 8 18.15 -12.69 2.95
CA VAL A 8 17.45 -12.01 1.85
C VAL A 8 16.24 -11.23 2.39
N THR A 9 15.47 -11.80 3.31
CA THR A 9 14.34 -11.10 3.95
C THR A 9 14.82 -9.87 4.71
N ALA A 10 15.90 -9.99 5.50
CA ALA A 10 16.47 -8.85 6.22
C ALA A 10 16.94 -7.74 5.26
N PHE A 11 17.61 -8.10 4.16
CA PHE A 11 18.03 -7.12 3.17
C PHE A 11 16.83 -6.42 2.49
N VAL A 12 15.79 -7.17 2.14
CA VAL A 12 14.56 -6.61 1.57
C VAL A 12 13.88 -5.67 2.57
N GLU A 13 13.86 -6.04 3.84
CA GLU A 13 13.30 -5.22 4.92
C GLU A 13 14.09 -3.90 5.09
N ASP A 14 15.42 -3.98 5.13
CA ASP A 14 16.29 -2.79 5.22
C ASP A 14 16.09 -1.85 4.03
N VAL A 15 16.07 -2.39 2.81
CA VAL A 15 15.83 -1.59 1.59
C VAL A 15 14.43 -0.97 1.63
N THR A 16 13.42 -1.74 2.02
CA THR A 16 12.03 -1.25 2.12
C THR A 16 11.90 -0.14 3.17
N SER A 17 12.61 -0.27 4.29
CA SER A 17 12.66 0.75 5.34
C SER A 17 13.25 2.05 4.83
N LEU A 18 14.37 1.99 4.10
CA LEU A 18 14.97 3.17 3.47
C LEU A 18 14.03 3.83 2.46
N LEU A 19 13.41 3.04 1.57
CA LEU A 19 12.45 3.56 0.58
C LEU A 19 11.24 4.21 1.27
N THR A 20 10.73 3.61 2.34
CA THR A 20 9.64 4.17 3.13
C THR A 20 10.04 5.50 3.77
N GLY A 21 11.26 5.60 4.30
CA GLY A 21 11.81 6.86 4.81
C GLY A 21 11.88 7.97 3.75
N LEU A 22 12.28 7.63 2.52
CA LEU A 22 12.30 8.57 1.40
C LEU A 22 10.89 9.03 0.99
N VAL A 23 9.92 8.12 0.97
CA VAL A 23 8.51 8.46 0.73
C VAL A 23 7.99 9.41 1.80
N MET A 24 8.25 9.13 3.09
CA MET A 24 7.84 10.00 4.19
C MET A 24 8.47 11.39 4.08
N LEU A 25 9.75 11.49 3.71
CA LEU A 25 10.40 12.77 3.45
C LEU A 25 9.73 13.49 2.27
N GLY A 26 9.41 12.76 1.19
CA GLY A 26 8.69 13.30 0.03
C GLY A 26 7.32 13.86 0.39
N ILE A 27 6.58 13.20 1.29
CA ILE A 27 5.29 13.70 1.80
C ILE A 27 5.49 14.99 2.61
N VAL A 28 6.44 15.02 3.55
CA VAL A 28 6.70 16.21 4.38
C VAL A 28 7.10 17.40 3.50
N VAL A 29 8.02 17.18 2.54
CA VAL A 29 8.40 18.21 1.58
C VAL A 29 7.21 18.62 0.72
N GLY A 30 6.41 17.67 0.25
CA GLY A 30 5.24 17.96 -0.58
C GLY A 30 4.18 18.79 0.15
N ILE A 31 3.95 18.57 1.43
CA ILE A 31 3.03 19.39 2.23
C ILE A 31 3.56 20.83 2.38
N LEU A 32 4.88 21.00 2.52
CA LEU A 32 5.50 22.31 2.77
C LEU A 32 5.77 23.12 1.50
N PHE A 33 5.95 22.45 0.36
CA PHE A 33 6.43 23.05 -0.89
C PHE A 33 5.54 22.67 -2.10
N ASP A 34 4.23 22.60 -1.91
CA ASP A 34 3.22 22.39 -2.98
C ASP A 34 3.48 21.15 -3.86
N ASP A 35 3.70 20.01 -3.20
CA ASP A 35 3.92 18.68 -3.79
C ASP A 35 5.03 18.62 -4.87
N TYR A 36 6.17 19.26 -4.61
CA TYR A 36 7.32 19.33 -5.54
C TYR A 36 7.75 17.97 -6.15
N PHE A 37 7.71 16.89 -5.36
CA PHE A 37 8.07 15.54 -5.82
C PHE A 37 6.87 14.71 -6.30
N GLY A 38 5.64 15.24 -6.26
CA GLY A 38 4.40 14.57 -6.67
C GLY A 38 4.00 13.38 -5.80
N VAL A 39 4.60 13.22 -4.63
CA VAL A 39 4.41 12.05 -3.76
C VAL A 39 3.03 12.07 -3.12
N VAL A 40 2.52 13.26 -2.77
CA VAL A 40 1.19 13.39 -2.15
C VAL A 40 0.10 13.05 -3.16
N ALA A 41 0.20 13.55 -4.40
CA ALA A 41 -0.72 13.21 -5.49
C ALA A 41 -0.67 11.71 -5.83
N ALA A 42 0.54 11.13 -5.96
CA ALA A 42 0.71 9.70 -6.23
C ALA A 42 0.10 8.82 -5.13
N MET A 43 0.23 9.21 -3.86
CA MET A 43 -0.44 8.53 -2.76
C MET A 43 -1.96 8.65 -2.84
N GLY A 44 -2.49 9.81 -3.23
CA GLY A 44 -3.92 9.99 -3.48
C GLY A 44 -4.45 9.05 -4.57
N GLU A 45 -3.72 8.89 -5.68
CA GLU A 45 -4.08 7.97 -6.76
C GLU A 45 -4.03 6.51 -6.31
N LEU A 46 -2.99 6.12 -5.55
CA LEU A 46 -2.90 4.79 -4.95
C LEU A 46 -4.09 4.51 -4.04
N MET A 47 -4.43 5.45 -3.15
CA MET A 47 -5.59 5.32 -2.26
C MET A 47 -6.90 5.23 -3.03
N SER A 48 -7.06 5.96 -4.14
CA SER A 48 -8.24 5.85 -5.01
C SER A 48 -8.39 4.46 -5.62
N LYS A 49 -7.28 3.87 -6.11
CA LYS A 49 -7.28 2.49 -6.67
C LYS A 49 -7.63 1.46 -5.61
N PHE A 50 -7.12 1.63 -4.39
CA PHE A 50 -7.50 0.79 -3.24
C PHE A 50 -8.96 1.00 -2.83
N GLY A 51 -9.50 2.22 -2.94
CA GLY A 51 -10.90 2.52 -2.68
C GLY A 51 -11.83 1.76 -3.63
N ASP A 52 -11.60 1.87 -4.94
CA ASP A 52 -12.46 1.25 -5.96
C ASP A 52 -12.33 -0.29 -5.95
N ALA A 53 -11.10 -0.80 -5.95
CA ALA A 53 -10.85 -2.24 -5.93
C ALA A 53 -11.23 -2.87 -4.58
N GLY A 54 -11.03 -2.14 -3.47
CA GLY A 54 -11.41 -2.57 -2.13
C GLY A 54 -12.92 -2.64 -1.97
N PHE A 55 -13.66 -1.65 -2.47
CA PHE A 55 -15.11 -1.67 -2.48
C PHE A 55 -15.66 -2.84 -3.31
N ALA A 56 -15.09 -3.08 -4.50
CA ALA A 56 -15.44 -4.25 -5.31
C ALA A 56 -15.19 -5.58 -4.58
N GLY A 57 -14.08 -5.69 -3.85
CA GLY A 57 -13.78 -6.87 -3.02
C GLY A 57 -14.79 -7.08 -1.89
N LEU A 58 -15.18 -6.01 -1.20
CA LEU A 58 -16.21 -6.06 -0.16
C LEU A 58 -17.58 -6.45 -0.73
N LEU A 59 -17.95 -5.92 -1.90
CA LEU A 59 -19.16 -6.32 -2.61
C LEU A 59 -19.15 -7.80 -2.98
N ALA A 60 -18.03 -8.29 -3.52
CA ALA A 60 -17.89 -9.70 -3.88
C ALA A 60 -18.04 -10.61 -2.65
N LEU A 61 -17.42 -10.25 -1.52
CA LEU A 61 -17.56 -10.98 -0.26
C LEU A 61 -19.01 -10.97 0.26
N MET A 62 -19.69 -9.82 0.22
CA MET A 62 -21.10 -9.73 0.60
C MET A 62 -21.97 -10.66 -0.23
N ILE A 63 -21.78 -10.74 -1.55
CA ILE A 63 -22.53 -11.65 -2.42
C ILE A 63 -22.31 -13.10 -2.02
N ILE A 64 -21.05 -13.50 -1.73
CA ILE A 64 -20.72 -14.86 -1.28
C ILE A 64 -21.42 -15.17 0.05
N VAL A 65 -21.38 -14.25 1.02
CA VAL A 65 -22.03 -14.42 2.33
C VAL A 65 -23.56 -14.53 2.19
N PHE A 66 -24.18 -13.69 1.37
CA PHE A 66 -25.62 -13.77 1.12
C PHE A 66 -26.03 -15.08 0.44
N TRP A 67 -25.21 -15.59 -0.47
CA TRP A 67 -25.46 -16.87 -1.12
C TRP A 67 -25.33 -18.04 -0.13
N TYR A 68 -24.35 -17.98 0.77
CA TYR A 68 -24.18 -18.96 1.85
C TYR A 68 -25.37 -18.98 2.81
N ASN A 69 -25.87 -17.81 3.23
CA ASN A 69 -27.01 -17.71 4.15
C ASN A 69 -28.38 -18.04 3.53
N LYS A 70 -28.46 -18.20 2.21
CA LYS A 70 -29.71 -18.55 1.50
C LYS A 70 -29.95 -20.07 1.43
N ASN A 71 -28.91 -20.86 1.71
CA ASN A 71 -28.98 -22.31 1.95
C ASN A 71 -28.94 -22.62 3.45
#